data_AF-A0A4Q0W1E7-F1
#
_entry.id   AF-A0A4Q0W1E7-F1
#
_cell.length_a   1.000
_cell.length_b   1.000
_cell.length_c   1.000
_cell.angle_alpha   90.00
_cell.angle_beta   90.00
_cell.angle_gamma   90.00
#
_symmetry.space_group_name_H-M   'P 1'
#
loop_
_entity.id
_entity.type
_entity.pdbx_description
1 polymer ?
#
loop_
_entity_poly.entity_id
_entity_poly.type
_entity_poly.pdbx_seq_one_letter_code
_entity_poly.pdbx_strand_id
1 'polypeptide(L)'
;MNKRLRKKFENRYNILNEAKRQKRKRKGNRCIQYELLPMGEDDKIAMLNDEITPDYPNATHWLLDLYHRKLNNVYQVRVFPCSKFGGSPTQSPVRMIFSSENMFEKVVGDMRKDKFWDADY
;
A
#
# COMPACT_ATOMS: atom_id res chain seq x y z
N MET A 1 25.47 6.28 19.43
CA MET A 1 24.24 6.83 18.80
C MET A 1 23.03 6.04 19.29
N ASN A 2 22.14 6.66 20.08
CA ASN A 2 21.09 5.96 20.83
C ASN A 2 20.07 5.25 19.92
N LYS A 3 19.75 3.98 20.21
CA LYS A 3 18.69 3.19 19.54
C LYS A 3 17.35 3.94 19.44
N ARG A 4 17.07 4.84 20.41
CA ARG A 4 15.88 5.71 20.45
C ARG A 4 15.86 6.78 19.35
N LEU A 5 17.00 7.35 18.96
CA LEU A 5 17.08 8.32 17.86
C LEU A 5 16.92 7.63 16.50
N ARG A 6 17.44 6.41 16.35
CA ARG A 6 17.27 5.59 15.14
C ARG A 6 15.80 5.23 14.89
N LYS A 7 15.06 4.91 15.96
CA LYS A 7 13.59 4.71 15.94
C LYS A 7 12.78 5.97 15.58
N LYS A 8 13.34 7.17 15.75
CA LYS A 8 12.68 8.43 15.34
C LYS A 8 12.92 8.77 13.86
N PHE A 9 14.02 8.28 13.28
CA PHE A 9 14.28 8.34 11.84
C PHE A 9 13.57 7.22 11.05
N GLU A 10 13.22 6.12 11.73
CA GLU A 10 12.29 5.14 11.20
C GLU A 10 10.89 5.74 11.20
N ASN A 11 10.36 5.93 10.00
CA ASN A 11 9.00 6.38 9.75
C ASN A 11 8.02 5.71 10.74
N ARG A 12 7.27 6.50 11.53
CA ARG A 12 6.45 6.01 12.65
C ARG A 12 5.43 4.96 12.20
N TYR A 13 5.08 4.98 10.92
CA TYR A 13 4.12 4.07 10.30
C TYR A 13 4.83 3.17 9.28
N ASN A 14 5.25 1.99 9.76
CA ASN A 14 5.76 0.93 8.90
C ASN A 14 4.61 0.05 8.44
N ILE A 15 4.00 0.43 7.32
CA ILE A 15 2.85 -0.24 6.72
C ILE A 15 3.16 -1.70 6.34
N LEU A 16 4.40 -2.01 5.94
CA LEU A 16 4.81 -3.38 5.63
C LEU A 16 4.79 -4.27 6.88
N ASN A 17 5.28 -3.77 8.01
CA ASN A 17 5.21 -4.49 9.28
C ASN A 17 3.77 -4.66 9.75
N GLU A 18 2.91 -3.67 9.51
CA GLU A 18 1.49 -3.77 9.79
C GLU A 18 0.83 -4.87 8.95
N ALA A 19 1.01 -4.88 7.64
CA ALA A 19 0.48 -5.91 6.74
C ALA A 19 0.94 -7.31 7.17
N LYS A 20 2.24 -7.49 7.48
CA LYS A 20 2.79 -8.74 8.04
C LYS A 20 2.10 -9.17 9.34
N ARG A 21 1.85 -8.23 10.26
CA ARG A 21 1.16 -8.50 11.53
C ARG A 21 -0.30 -8.89 11.28
N GLN A 22 -0.99 -8.17 10.41
CA GLN A 22 -2.39 -8.43 10.05
C GLN A 22 -2.54 -9.79 9.35
N LYS A 23 -1.55 -10.22 8.55
CA LYS A 23 -1.54 -11.54 7.89
C LYS A 23 -1.57 -12.72 8.87
N ARG A 24 -1.09 -12.53 10.10
CA ARG A 24 -1.06 -13.54 11.16
C ARG A 24 -2.27 -13.50 12.09
N LYS A 25 -3.17 -12.50 11.99
CA LYS A 25 -4.31 -12.39 12.89
C LYS A 25 -5.33 -13.50 12.65
N ARG A 26 -5.88 -14.04 13.74
CA ARG A 26 -6.95 -15.05 13.74
C ARG A 26 -8.36 -14.45 13.75
N LYS A 27 -8.54 -13.24 14.29
CA LYS A 27 -9.83 -12.55 14.45
C LYS A 27 -9.78 -11.15 13.82
N GLY A 28 -10.92 -10.69 13.30
CA GLY A 28 -11.08 -9.39 12.63
C GLY A 28 -10.69 -9.39 11.15
N ASN A 29 -10.56 -8.20 10.57
CA ASN A 29 -10.09 -8.02 9.20
C ASN A 29 -8.64 -8.51 9.10
N ARG A 30 -8.40 -9.47 8.20
CA ARG A 30 -7.10 -10.11 7.98
C ARG A 30 -6.55 -9.69 6.63
N CYS A 31 -5.27 -9.31 6.61
CA CYS A 31 -4.52 -9.18 5.37
C CYS A 31 -4.26 -10.60 4.82
N ILE A 32 -4.71 -10.89 3.60
CA ILE A 32 -4.54 -12.19 2.96
C ILE A 32 -3.19 -12.21 2.22
N GLN A 33 -2.96 -11.19 1.41
CA GLN A 33 -1.79 -11.02 0.55
C GLN A 33 -1.28 -9.58 0.64
N TYR A 34 0.00 -9.40 0.39
CA TYR A 34 0.61 -8.09 0.23
C TYR A 34 1.81 -8.21 -0.71
N GLU A 35 2.14 -7.14 -1.41
CA GLU A 35 3.25 -7.05 -2.35
C GLU A 35 3.92 -5.67 -2.19
N LEU A 36 5.24 -5.61 -2.36
CA LEU A 36 6.00 -4.36 -2.40
C LEU A 36 6.65 -4.24 -3.78
N LEU A 37 6.29 -3.21 -4.53
CA LEU A 37 6.72 -3.00 -5.92
C LEU A 37 7.41 -1.64 -6.03
N PRO A 38 8.48 -1.49 -6.85
CA PRO A 38 8.97 -0.16 -7.20
C PRO A 38 7.88 0.63 -7.93
N MET A 39 7.83 1.94 -7.70
CA MET A 39 6.95 2.83 -8.48
C MET A 39 7.45 2.92 -9.91
N GLY A 40 6.51 2.86 -10.85
CA GLY A 40 6.77 3.22 -12.24
C GLY A 40 6.97 4.73 -12.41
N GLU A 41 7.34 5.13 -13.62
CA GLU A 41 7.61 6.51 -13.97
C GLU A 41 6.30 7.29 -14.08
N ASP A 42 5.30 6.74 -14.78
CA ASP A 42 3.97 7.36 -14.93
C ASP A 42 3.25 7.41 -13.58
N ASP A 43 3.33 6.33 -12.80
CA ASP A 43 2.85 6.26 -11.42
C ASP A 43 3.40 7.38 -10.52
N LYS A 44 4.69 7.71 -10.68
CA LYS A 44 5.36 8.78 -9.93
C LYS A 44 4.90 10.15 -10.41
N ILE A 45 4.76 10.34 -11.72
CA ILE A 45 4.27 11.60 -12.30
C ILE A 45 2.84 11.87 -11.80
N ALA A 46 1.96 10.87 -11.87
CA ALA A 46 0.58 10.96 -11.38
C ALA A 46 0.53 11.33 -9.90
N MET A 47 1.36 10.70 -9.06
CA MET A 47 1.41 11.02 -7.62
C MET A 47 1.89 12.44 -7.31
N LEU A 48 2.78 13.02 -8.13
CA LEU A 48 3.27 14.38 -7.96
C LEU A 48 2.28 15.45 -8.43
N ASN A 49 1.46 15.13 -9.44
CA ASN A 49 0.49 16.05 -10.02
C ASN A 49 -0.84 16.09 -9.27
N ASP A 50 -1.10 15.11 -8.39
CA ASP A 50 -2.34 15.04 -7.63
C ASP A 50 -2.29 15.98 -6.41
N GLU A 51 -2.84 17.20 -6.56
CA GLU A 51 -2.89 18.25 -5.52
C GLU A 51 -3.59 17.83 -4.22
N ILE A 52 -4.31 16.70 -4.24
CA ILE A 52 -5.07 16.15 -3.10
C ILE A 52 -4.21 15.14 -2.31
N THR A 53 -3.19 14.57 -2.93
CA THR A 53 -2.40 13.49 -2.34
C THR A 53 -1.43 14.05 -1.28
N PRO A 54 -1.39 13.49 -0.05
CA PRO A 54 -0.46 13.92 1.00
C PRO A 54 0.98 13.99 0.49
N ASP A 55 1.79 14.90 1.02
CA ASP A 55 3.20 14.98 0.63
C ASP A 55 3.94 13.67 0.99
N TYR A 56 4.37 12.93 -0.04
CA TYR A 56 5.12 11.67 0.07
C TYR A 56 6.54 11.83 -0.50
N PRO A 57 7.39 12.67 0.10
CA PRO A 57 8.63 13.14 -0.52
C PRO A 57 9.69 12.03 -0.69
N ASN A 58 9.50 10.88 -0.04
CA ASN A 58 10.41 9.74 -0.08
C ASN A 58 9.75 8.45 -0.60
N ALA A 59 8.55 8.54 -1.19
CA ALA A 59 7.91 7.38 -1.77
C ALA A 59 8.60 6.98 -3.06
N THR A 60 8.98 5.70 -3.12
CA THR A 60 9.71 5.08 -4.23
C THR A 60 9.10 3.72 -4.60
N HIS A 61 8.18 3.21 -3.78
CA HIS A 61 7.58 1.90 -3.91
C HIS A 61 6.08 1.97 -3.55
N TRP A 62 5.30 1.13 -4.21
CA TRP A 62 3.94 0.79 -3.80
C TRP A 62 3.97 -0.38 -2.84
N LEU A 63 3.30 -0.25 -1.69
CA LEU A 63 2.86 -1.39 -0.92
C LEU A 63 1.39 -1.63 -1.22
N LEU A 64 1.07 -2.83 -1.66
CA LEU A 64 -0.29 -3.30 -1.82
C LEU A 64 -0.61 -4.29 -0.71
N ASP A 65 -1.81 -4.21 -0.15
CA ASP A 65 -2.33 -5.27 0.68
C ASP A 65 -3.79 -5.59 0.37
N LEU A 66 -4.14 -6.87 0.51
CA LEU A 66 -5.47 -7.41 0.28
C LEU A 66 -6.10 -7.77 1.62
N TYR A 67 -7.28 -7.23 1.90
CA TYR A 67 -8.12 -7.65 3.02
C TYR A 67 -9.37 -8.36 2.50
N HIS A 68 -9.88 -9.31 3.28
CA HIS A 68 -11.23 -9.82 3.12
C HIS A 68 -12.10 -9.38 4.28
N ARG A 69 -13.12 -8.59 3.97
CA ARG A 69 -14.09 -8.11 4.95
C ARG A 69 -15.24 -9.11 5.02
N LYS A 70 -15.13 -10.05 5.95
CA LYS A 70 -16.07 -11.17 6.12
C LYS A 70 -17.55 -10.77 6.17
N LEU A 71 -17.86 -9.66 6.84
CA LEU A 71 -19.25 -9.21 7.05
C LEU A 71 -20.00 -8.96 5.75
N ASN A 72 -19.30 -8.42 4.74
CA ASN A 72 -19.90 -8.03 3.47
C ASN A 72 -19.45 -8.93 2.31
N ASN A 73 -18.60 -9.92 2.60
CA ASN A 73 -17.90 -10.74 1.62
C ASN A 73 -17.23 -9.92 0.50
N VAL A 74 -16.57 -8.82 0.87
CA VAL A 74 -15.87 -7.92 -0.07
C VAL A 74 -14.36 -8.03 0.15
N TYR A 75 -13.63 -8.12 -0.96
CA TYR A 75 -12.20 -7.94 -1.01
C TYR A 75 -11.86 -6.45 -1.12
N GLN A 76 -10.87 -6.02 -0.36
CA GLN A 76 -10.36 -4.66 -0.36
C GLN A 76 -8.87 -4.69 -0.64
N VAL A 77 -8.47 -4.20 -1.81
CA VAL A 77 -7.06 -3.93 -2.13
C VAL A 77 -6.77 -2.50 -1.73
N ARG A 78 -5.69 -2.27 -0.98
CA ARG A 78 -5.26 -0.93 -0.59
C ARG A 78 -3.85 -0.69 -1.10
N VAL A 79 -3.64 0.51 -1.62
CA VAL A 79 -2.38 0.91 -2.25
C VAL A 79 -1.79 2.05 -1.45
N PHE A 80 -0.53 1.89 -1.05
CA PHE A 80 0.19 2.86 -0.25
C PHE A 80 1.50 3.27 -0.93
N PRO A 81 1.75 4.57 -1.08
CA PRO A 81 3.08 5.06 -1.41
C PRO A 81 3.98 4.92 -0.17
N CYS A 82 5.17 4.38 -0.38
CA CYS A 82 6.13 4.15 0.67
C CYS A 82 7.58 4.13 0.15
N SER A 83 8.52 4.13 1.08
CA SER A 83 9.92 3.86 0.76
C SER A 83 10.14 2.41 0.37
N LYS A 84 11.31 2.10 -0.19
CA LYS A 84 11.79 0.74 -0.48
C LYS A 84 11.76 -0.26 0.70
N PHE A 85 11.55 0.23 1.92
CA PHE A 85 11.44 -0.59 3.12
C PHE A 85 10.01 -0.68 3.65
N GLY A 86 9.02 -0.16 2.93
CA GLY A 86 7.62 -0.12 3.35
C GLY A 86 7.33 0.89 4.45
N GLY A 87 8.12 1.96 4.54
CA GLY A 87 7.86 3.07 5.48
C GLY A 87 7.02 4.15 4.79
N SER A 88 5.92 4.57 5.42
CA SER A 88 5.05 5.65 4.91
C SER A 88 4.77 6.67 6.02
N PRO A 89 4.73 7.99 5.74
CA PRO A 89 4.39 9.00 6.73
C PRO A 89 2.93 8.96 7.18
N THR A 90 2.07 8.23 6.47
CA THR A 90 0.64 8.07 6.81
C THR A 90 0.20 6.60 6.80
N GLN A 91 -0.93 6.34 7.46
CA GLN A 91 -1.62 5.05 7.45
C GLN A 91 -2.76 4.99 6.45
N SER A 92 -3.04 6.08 5.74
CA SER A 92 -4.09 6.13 4.74
C SER A 92 -3.56 5.66 3.38
N PRO A 93 -4.24 4.70 2.72
CA PRO A 93 -3.91 4.37 1.34
C PRO A 93 -4.31 5.52 0.42
N VAL A 94 -3.57 5.68 -0.67
CA VAL A 94 -3.93 6.64 -1.73
C VAL A 94 -5.06 6.12 -2.60
N ARG A 95 -5.21 4.79 -2.70
CA ARG A 95 -6.32 4.16 -3.41
C ARG A 95 -6.81 2.93 -2.66
N MET A 96 -8.12 2.76 -2.64
CA MET A 96 -8.79 1.56 -2.15
C MET A 96 -9.70 1.03 -3.24
N ILE A 97 -9.52 -0.23 -3.59
CA ILE A 97 -10.33 -0.94 -4.58
C ILE A 97 -11.18 -1.95 -3.83
N PHE A 98 -12.49 -1.89 -4.00
CA PHE A 98 -13.45 -2.82 -3.40
C PHE A 98 -14.02 -3.71 -4.50
N SER A 99 -13.96 -5.03 -4.31
CA SER A 99 -14.50 -5.98 -5.27
C SER A 99 -15.11 -7.19 -4.57
N SER A 100 -16.11 -7.80 -5.18
CA SER A 100 -16.62 -9.12 -4.76
C SER A 100 -15.61 -10.23 -5.04
N GLU A 101 -14.65 -10.00 -5.93
CA GLU A 101 -13.62 -10.95 -6.33
C GLU A 101 -12.23 -10.50 -5.89
N ASN A 102 -11.30 -11.47 -5.81
CA ASN A 102 -9.92 -11.16 -5.49
C ASN A 102 -9.19 -10.58 -6.70
N MET A 103 -9.10 -9.25 -6.77
CA MET A 103 -8.43 -8.53 -7.86
C MET A 103 -6.92 -8.34 -7.65
N PHE A 104 -6.32 -8.90 -6.60
CA PHE A 104 -4.96 -8.57 -6.16
C PHE A 104 -3.89 -8.78 -7.24
N GLU A 105 -3.87 -9.95 -7.89
CA GLU A 105 -2.88 -10.25 -8.93
C GLU A 105 -3.06 -9.38 -10.18
N LYS A 106 -4.29 -8.99 -10.50
CA LYS A 106 -4.57 -8.06 -11.60
C LYS A 106 -3.96 -6.69 -11.30
N VAL A 107 -4.23 -6.14 -10.12
CA VAL A 107 -3.69 -4.83 -9.70
C VAL A 107 -2.15 -4.86 -9.66
N VAL A 108 -1.55 -5.93 -9.13
CA VAL A 108 -0.09 -6.11 -9.14
C VAL A 108 0.45 -6.15 -10.58
N GLY A 109 -0.21 -6.85 -11.48
CA GLY A 109 0.16 -6.93 -12.89
C GLY A 109 0.11 -5.58 -13.60
N ASP A 110 -0.92 -4.78 -13.32
CA ASP A 110 -1.10 -3.46 -13.92
C ASP A 110 -0.07 -2.45 -13.38
N MET A 111 0.22 -2.46 -12.08
CA MET A 111 1.30 -1.65 -11.48
C MET A 111 2.68 -1.99 -12.03
N ARG A 112 2.98 -3.29 -12.22
CA ARG A 112 4.27 -3.70 -12.82
C ARG A 112 4.43 -3.22 -14.27
N LYS A 113 3.33 -2.88 -14.93
CA LYS A 113 3.30 -2.34 -16.29
C LYS A 113 3.16 -0.81 -16.31
N ASP A 114 3.19 -0.16 -15.15
CA ASP A 114 2.99 1.30 -15.00
C ASP A 114 1.63 1.79 -15.52
N LYS A 115 0.58 0.96 -15.39
CA LYS A 115 -0.78 1.24 -15.88
C LYS A 115 -1.81 1.41 -14.76
N PHE A 116 -1.34 1.62 -13.53
CA PHE A 116 -2.22 1.56 -12.38
C PHE A 116 -3.28 2.66 -12.36
N TRP A 117 -2.90 3.88 -12.74
CA TRP A 117 -3.82 5.02 -12.78
C TRP A 117 -4.80 4.97 -13.95
N ASP A 118 -4.43 4.31 -15.05
CA ASP A 118 -5.27 4.14 -16.24
C ASP A 118 -6.25 2.95 -16.14
N ALA A 119 -6.07 2.11 -15.12
CA ALA A 119 -6.86 0.90 -14.97
C ALA A 119 -8.18 1.15 -14.22
N ASP A 120 -9.26 0.64 -14.82
CA ASP A 120 -10.60 0.58 -14.24
C ASP A 120 -10.76 -0.66 -13.34
N TYR A 121 -11.15 -0.44 -12.09
CA TYR A 121 -11.31 -1.46 -11.05
C TYR A 121 -12.63 -1.35 -10.31
#